data_AF-A0A956F592-F1
#
_entry.id   AF-A0A956F592-F1
#
_cell.length_a   1.000
_cell.length_b   1.000
_cell.length_c   1.000
_cell.angle_alpha   90.00
_cell.angle_beta   90.00
_cell.angle_gamma   90.00
#
_symmetry.space_group_name_H-M   'P 1'
#
loop_
_entity.id
_entity.type
_entity.pdbx_description
1 polymer ?
#
loop_
_entity_poly.entity_id
_entity_poly.type
_entity_poly.pdbx_seq_one_letter_code
_entity_poly.pdbx_strand_id
1 'polypeptide(L)'
;VVVAAVDLAAFIILALLLRGPLGHVGVSLAVAGSSAVQMILLWYWLGKRLGHLGNFDILKSAARSALAALLAAGAAYWLANVVKSGVGSDWFSRLLPGLAGTTVFCAVFLSAARLLGSEELTAIGRPLLRRLRRRRA
;
A
#
# COMPACT_ATOMS: atom_id res chain seq x y z
N VAL A 1 2.37 -24.23 -8.81
CA VAL A 1 1.82 -24.95 -7.64
C VAL A 1 2.73 -24.81 -6.41
N VAL A 2 4.03 -25.09 -6.51
CA VAL A 2 4.98 -25.00 -5.36
C VAL A 2 4.91 -23.65 -4.63
N VAL A 3 4.92 -22.53 -5.36
CA VAL A 3 4.84 -21.19 -4.76
C VAL A 3 3.56 -20.99 -3.93
N ALA A 4 2.41 -21.45 -4.44
CA ALA A 4 1.14 -21.33 -3.76
C ALA A 4 1.03 -22.24 -2.53
N ALA A 5 1.66 -23.41 -2.56
CA ALA A 5 1.74 -24.29 -1.39
C ALA A 5 2.61 -23.70 -0.27
N VAL A 6 3.74 -23.08 -0.63
CA VAL A 6 4.61 -22.38 0.31
C VAL A 6 3.93 -21.13 0.89
N ASP A 7 3.23 -20.36 0.06
CA ASP A 7 2.40 -19.22 0.49
C ASP A 7 1.34 -19.69 1.50
N LEU A 8 0.55 -20.71 1.17
CA LEU A 8 -0.46 -21.26 2.08
C LEU A 8 0.14 -21.73 3.42
N ALA A 9 1.29 -22.40 3.38
CA ALA A 9 1.97 -22.84 4.59
C ALA A 9 2.45 -21.63 5.44
N ALA A 10 3.05 -20.62 4.79
CA ALA A 10 3.47 -19.40 5.46
C ALA A 10 2.28 -18.67 6.09
N PHE A 11 1.16 -18.53 5.35
CA PHE A 11 -0.08 -17.96 5.85
C PHE A 11 -0.57 -18.68 7.11
N ILE A 12 -0.67 -20.01 7.08
CA ILE A 12 -1.15 -20.81 8.22
C ILE A 12 -0.26 -20.61 9.44
N ILE A 13 1.07 -20.68 9.26
CA ILE A 13 2.04 -20.50 10.34
C ILE A 13 1.92 -19.10 10.95
N LEU A 14 1.93 -18.05 10.11
CA LEU A 14 1.76 -16.66 10.54
C LEU A 14 0.42 -16.44 11.24
N ALA A 15 -0.67 -16.97 10.68
CA ALA A 15 -2.01 -16.81 11.24
C ALA A 15 -2.12 -17.46 12.62
N LEU A 16 -1.57 -18.66 12.82
CA LEU A 16 -1.60 -19.34 14.12
C LEU A 16 -0.74 -18.61 15.16
N LEU A 17 0.46 -18.14 14.78
CA LEU A 17 1.35 -17.39 15.66
C LEU A 17 0.76 -16.03 16.07
N LEU A 18 0.18 -15.30 15.12
CA LEU A 18 -0.28 -13.92 15.36
C LEU A 18 -1.71 -13.83 15.88
N ARG A 19 -2.56 -14.85 15.65
CA ARG A 19 -3.94 -14.86 16.15
C ARG A 19 -4.01 -14.83 17.67
N GLY A 20 -3.04 -15.46 18.36
CA GLY A 20 -2.95 -15.43 19.82
C GLY A 20 -2.81 -14.00 20.37
N PRO A 21 -1.73 -13.27 20.05
CA PRO A 21 -1.45 -11.95 20.61
C PRO A 21 -2.27 -10.80 20.02
N LEU A 22 -2.74 -10.89 18.76
CA LEU A 22 -3.32 -9.75 18.01
C LEU A 22 -4.78 -9.95 17.57
N GLY A 23 -5.41 -11.08 17.92
CA GLY A 23 -6.81 -11.37 17.58
C GLY A 23 -7.07 -11.29 16.06
N HIS A 24 -8.08 -10.52 15.65
CA HIS A 24 -8.46 -10.34 14.24
C HIS A 24 -7.38 -9.61 13.42
N VAL A 25 -6.62 -8.70 14.04
CA VAL A 25 -5.52 -7.97 13.37
C VAL A 25 -4.41 -8.94 12.96
N GLY A 26 -4.19 -9.98 13.76
CA GLY A 26 -3.20 -11.02 13.47
C GLY A 26 -3.46 -11.74 12.14
N VAL A 27 -4.73 -11.99 11.80
CA VAL A 27 -5.10 -12.63 10.54
C VAL A 27 -4.82 -11.70 9.35
N SER A 28 -5.16 -10.41 9.46
CA SER A 28 -4.84 -9.44 8.41
C SER A 28 -3.34 -9.29 8.18
N LEU A 29 -2.55 -9.31 9.25
CA LEU A 29 -1.09 -9.25 9.15
C LEU A 29 -0.51 -10.53 8.53
N ALA A 30 -1.11 -11.69 8.81
CA ALA A 30 -0.73 -12.96 8.20
C ALA A 30 -0.98 -12.95 6.67
N VAL A 31 -2.10 -12.40 6.20
CA VAL A 31 -2.37 -12.25 4.75
C VAL A 31 -1.31 -11.38 4.09
N ALA A 32 -1.00 -10.22 4.70
CA ALA A 32 0.04 -9.32 4.18
C ALA A 32 1.44 -9.98 4.19
N GLY A 33 1.77 -10.69 5.27
CA GLY A 33 3.03 -11.42 5.41
C GLY A 33 3.17 -12.55 4.39
N SER A 34 2.10 -13.32 4.17
CA SER A 34 2.08 -14.37 3.14
C SER A 34 2.32 -13.79 1.75
N SER A 35 1.61 -12.70 1.40
CA SER A 35 1.79 -12.00 0.14
C SER A 35 3.23 -11.52 -0.06
N ALA A 36 3.90 -11.06 1.02
CA ALA A 36 5.31 -10.70 0.98
C ALA A 36 6.22 -11.91 0.73
N VAL A 37 5.96 -13.04 1.41
CA VAL A 37 6.69 -14.30 1.19
C VAL A 37 6.54 -14.76 -0.26
N GLN A 38 5.31 -14.77 -0.78
CA GLN A 38 5.03 -15.12 -2.17
C GLN A 38 5.78 -14.23 -3.15
N MET A 39 5.74 -12.91 -2.95
CA MET A 39 6.47 -11.94 -3.77
C MET A 39 7.97 -12.22 -3.76
N ILE A 40 8.58 -12.46 -2.60
CA ILE A 40 10.01 -12.78 -2.46
C ILE A 40 10.35 -14.07 -3.18
N LEU A 41 9.51 -15.11 -3.05
CA LEU A 41 9.75 -16.40 -3.69
C LEU A 41 9.72 -16.30 -5.21
N LEU A 42 8.73 -15.57 -5.75
CA LEU A 42 8.64 -15.27 -7.18
C LEU A 42 9.84 -14.46 -7.65
N TRP A 43 10.23 -13.42 -6.89
CA TRP A 43 11.38 -12.59 -7.20
C TRP A 43 12.66 -13.40 -7.30
N TYR A 44 12.90 -14.27 -6.32
CA TYR A 44 14.08 -15.12 -6.27
C TYR A 44 14.15 -16.08 -7.47
N TRP A 45 13.03 -16.74 -7.81
CA TRP A 45 12.98 -17.63 -8.97
C TRP A 45 13.10 -16.89 -10.30
N LEU A 46 12.53 -15.69 -10.38
CA LEU A 46 12.65 -14.85 -11.55
C LEU A 46 14.09 -14.38 -11.76
N GLY A 47 14.78 -14.00 -10.68
CA GLY A 47 16.19 -13.61 -10.72
C GLY A 47 17.10 -14.73 -11.20
N LYS A 48 16.80 -15.97 -10.82
CA LYS A 48 17.52 -17.14 -11.36
C LYS A 48 17.34 -17.32 -12.87
N ARG A 49 16.20 -16.92 -13.44
CA ARG A 49 15.92 -17.07 -14.87
C ARG A 49 16.44 -15.91 -15.72
N LEU A 50 16.35 -14.68 -15.22
CA LEU A 50 16.65 -13.46 -15.98
C LEU A 50 18.02 -12.83 -15.63
N GLY A 51 18.70 -13.31 -14.59
CA GLY A 51 20.01 -12.82 -14.18
C GLY A 51 19.95 -11.50 -13.42
N HIS A 52 19.87 -10.36 -14.13
CA HIS A 52 19.91 -9.03 -13.53
C HIS A 52 18.54 -8.34 -13.61
N LEU A 53 17.86 -8.22 -12.47
CA LEU A 53 16.53 -7.62 -12.35
C LEU A 53 16.54 -6.11 -12.06
N GLY A 54 17.72 -5.48 -11.95
CA GLY A 54 17.80 -4.08 -11.51
C GLY A 54 17.28 -3.91 -10.07
N ASN A 55 17.60 -4.86 -9.18
CA ASN A 55 17.09 -4.93 -7.80
C ASN A 55 17.21 -3.61 -7.04
N PHE A 56 18.29 -2.87 -7.29
CA PHE A 56 18.54 -1.60 -6.62
C PHE A 56 17.55 -0.51 -7.04
N ASP A 57 17.21 -0.41 -8.32
CA ASP A 57 16.25 0.58 -8.82
C ASP A 57 14.84 0.27 -8.32
N ILE A 58 14.48 -1.02 -8.26
CA ILE A 58 13.17 -1.44 -7.77
C ILE A 58 13.07 -1.21 -6.26
N LEU A 59 14.11 -1.53 -5.49
CA LEU A 59 14.14 -1.25 -4.06
C LEU A 59 14.09 0.26 -3.78
N LYS A 60 14.78 1.07 -4.59
CA LYS A 60 14.72 2.54 -4.51
C LYS A 60 13.32 3.08 -4.79
N SER A 61 12.63 2.54 -5.80
CA SER A 61 11.24 2.90 -6.13
C SER A 61 10.27 2.48 -5.01
N ALA A 62 10.43 1.27 -4.48
CA ALA A 62 9.66 0.77 -3.35
C ALA A 62 9.86 1.64 -2.09
N ALA A 63 11.11 2.01 -1.78
CA ALA A 63 11.44 2.87 -0.66
C ALA A 63 10.82 4.28 -0.80
N ARG A 64 10.89 4.90 -1.98
CA ARG A 64 10.21 6.17 -2.27
C ARG A 64 8.70 6.06 -2.07
N SER A 65 8.09 4.98 -2.53
CA SER A 65 6.65 4.74 -2.37
C SER A 65 6.27 4.52 -0.92
N ALA A 66 7.08 3.78 -0.15
CA ALA A 66 6.89 3.59 1.28
C ALA A 66 7.02 4.92 2.05
N LEU A 67 8.02 5.75 1.73
CA LEU A 67 8.17 7.08 2.32
C LEU A 67 6.97 7.97 2.02
N ALA A 68 6.48 8.00 0.78
CA ALA A 68 5.27 8.74 0.41
C ALA A 68 4.04 8.26 1.20
N ALA A 69 3.89 6.93 1.36
CA ALA A 69 2.79 6.34 2.13
C ALA A 69 2.87 6.69 3.62
N LEU A 70 4.07 6.70 4.22
CA LEU A 70 4.26 7.09 5.62
C LEU A 70 3.90 8.56 5.86
N LEU A 71 4.34 9.46 4.98
CA LEU A 71 3.99 10.88 5.06
C LEU A 71 2.48 11.09 4.92
N ALA A 72 1.85 10.41 3.97
CA ALA A 72 0.41 10.45 3.77
C ALA A 72 -0.36 9.88 4.97
N ALA A 73 0.12 8.78 5.55
CA ALA A 73 -0.47 8.18 6.75
C ALA A 73 -0.41 9.14 7.94
N GLY A 74 0.73 9.80 8.16
CA GLY A 74 0.88 10.81 9.21
C GLY A 74 -0.07 11.99 9.04
N ALA A 75 -0.16 12.55 7.83
CA ALA A 75 -1.06 13.66 7.53
C ALA A 75 -2.54 13.28 7.69
N ALA A 76 -2.93 12.10 7.19
CA ALA A 76 -4.29 11.58 7.31
C ALA A 76 -4.67 11.31 8.77
N TYR A 77 -3.75 10.73 9.56
CA TYR A 77 -3.97 10.47 10.98
C TYR A 77 -4.14 11.77 11.78
N TRP A 78 -3.28 12.76 11.53
CA TRP A 78 -3.37 14.06 12.17
C TRP A 78 -4.72 14.73 11.87
N LEU A 79 -5.12 14.78 10.59
CA LEU A 79 -6.41 15.37 10.23
C LEU A 79 -7.59 14.59 10.79
N ALA A 80 -7.56 13.26 10.74
CA ALA A 80 -8.62 12.42 11.29
C ALA A 80 -8.84 12.70 12.78
N ASN A 81 -7.77 12.93 13.55
CA ASN A 81 -7.88 13.30 14.97
C ASN A 81 -8.47 14.69 15.17
N VAL A 82 -8.06 15.69 14.38
CA VAL A 82 -8.60 17.06 14.45
C VAL A 82 -10.08 17.09 14.09
N VAL A 83 -10.49 16.35 13.05
CA VAL A 83 -11.90 16.25 12.64
C VAL A 83 -12.69 15.50 13.70
N LYS A 84 -12.14 14.41 14.27
CA LYS A 84 -12.81 13.65 15.34
C LYS A 84 -13.08 14.48 16.59
N SER A 85 -12.21 15.42 16.96
CA SER A 85 -12.41 16.27 18.14
C SER A 85 -13.49 17.34 17.96
N GLY A 86 -13.86 17.68 16.72
CA GLY A 86 -14.85 18.73 16.42
C GLY A 86 -16.23 18.21 16.04
N VAL A 87 -16.45 16.89 16.06
CA VAL A 87 -17.60 16.25 15.42
C VAL A 87 -18.45 15.50 16.46
N GLY A 88 -19.78 15.70 16.41
CA GLY A 88 -20.74 15.18 17.38
C GLY A 88 -20.91 13.64 17.37
N SER A 89 -21.73 13.11 18.28
CA SER A 89 -21.88 11.66 18.51
C SER A 89 -22.69 10.89 17.46
N ASP A 90 -23.26 11.56 16.46
CA ASP A 90 -24.13 10.96 15.44
C ASP A 90 -23.40 9.94 14.55
N TRP A 91 -24.15 9.00 13.98
CA TRP A 91 -23.60 7.97 13.10
C TRP A 91 -22.96 8.56 11.83
N PHE A 92 -23.54 9.61 11.26
CA PHE A 92 -23.03 10.29 10.06
C PHE A 92 -21.73 11.06 10.38
N SER A 93 -21.71 11.68 11.55
CA SER A 93 -20.57 12.38 12.13
C SER A 93 -19.36 11.44 12.32
N ARG A 94 -19.57 10.15 12.62
CA ARG A 94 -18.49 9.16 12.71
C ARG A 94 -17.84 8.78 11.37
N LEU A 95 -18.49 9.05 10.24
CA LEU A 95 -17.94 8.79 8.90
C LEU A 95 -17.00 9.90 8.43
N LEU A 96 -17.22 11.14 8.88
CA LEU A 96 -16.47 12.33 8.45
C LEU A 96 -14.95 12.20 8.67
N PRO A 97 -14.44 11.75 9.83
CA PRO A 97 -13.00 11.57 10.03
C PRO A 97 -12.37 10.57 9.05
N GLY A 98 -13.09 9.49 8.74
CA GLY A 98 -12.62 8.45 7.82
C GLY A 98 -12.57 8.94 6.36
N LEU A 99 -13.62 9.63 5.91
CA LEU A 99 -13.68 10.20 4.57
C LEU A 99 -12.64 11.32 4.39
N ALA A 100 -12.52 12.22 5.37
CA ALA A 100 -11.53 13.29 5.34
C ALA A 100 -10.10 12.73 5.35
N GLY A 101 -9.82 11.77 6.25
CA GLY A 101 -8.52 11.10 6.32
C GLY A 101 -8.15 10.37 5.03
N THR A 102 -9.08 9.63 4.43
CA THR A 102 -8.84 8.93 3.15
C THR A 102 -8.57 9.91 2.01
N THR A 103 -9.35 11.00 1.94
CA THR A 103 -9.18 12.03 0.90
C THR A 103 -7.79 12.68 1.01
N VAL A 104 -7.37 13.03 2.22
CA VAL A 104 -6.05 13.63 2.46
C VAL A 104 -4.92 12.63 2.27
N PHE A 105 -5.10 11.38 2.68
CA PHE A 105 -4.14 10.32 2.39
C PHE A 105 -3.85 10.24 0.88
N CYS A 106 -4.90 10.15 0.06
CA CYS A 106 -4.74 10.11 -1.39
C CYS A 106 -4.05 11.36 -1.94
N ALA A 107 -4.46 12.56 -1.50
CA ALA A 107 -3.89 13.81 -1.97
C ALA A 107 -2.40 13.96 -1.60
N VAL A 108 -2.04 13.63 -0.36
CA VAL A 108 -0.66 13.71 0.15
C VAL A 108 0.20 12.60 -0.46
N PHE A 109 -0.32 11.38 -0.59
CA PHE A 109 0.42 10.29 -1.22
C PHE A 109 0.77 10.62 -2.67
N LEU A 110 -0.21 11.07 -3.46
CA LEU A 110 0.01 11.40 -4.87
C LEU A 110 0.96 12.59 -5.04
N SER A 111 0.88 13.59 -4.17
CA SER A 111 1.78 14.75 -4.22
C SER A 111 3.20 14.38 -3.77
N ALA A 112 3.36 13.65 -2.65
CA ALA A 112 4.65 13.17 -2.18
C ALA A 112 5.31 12.21 -3.18
N ALA A 113 4.56 11.26 -3.75
CA ALA A 113 5.08 10.32 -4.74
C ALA A 113 5.50 11.01 -6.06
N ARG A 114 4.83 12.11 -6.45
CA ARG A 114 5.28 12.97 -7.55
C ARG A 114 6.56 13.71 -7.22
N LEU A 115 6.66 14.31 -6.03
CA LEU A 115 7.85 15.05 -5.59
C LEU A 115 9.08 14.13 -5.46
N LEU A 116 8.89 12.90 -5.01
CA LEU A 116 9.96 11.89 -4.90
C LEU A 116 10.40 11.32 -6.26
N GLY A 117 9.82 11.79 -7.36
CA GLY A 117 10.21 11.38 -8.71
C GLY A 117 9.93 9.91 -8.99
N SER A 118 8.77 9.40 -8.56
CA SER A 118 8.34 8.04 -8.92
C SER A 118 8.08 7.95 -10.43
N GLU A 119 8.98 7.27 -11.14
CA GLU A 119 8.87 7.03 -12.59
C GLU A 119 7.58 6.27 -12.93
N GLU A 120 7.14 5.38 -12.04
CA GLU A 120 5.89 4.61 -12.10
C GLU A 120 4.65 5.52 -12.25
N LEU A 121 4.56 6.57 -11.44
CA LEU A 121 3.43 7.50 -11.43
C LEU A 121 3.39 8.36 -12.71
N THR A 122 4.57 8.65 -13.25
CA THR A 122 4.71 9.36 -14.54
C THR A 122 4.41 8.43 -15.73
N ALA A 123 4.83 7.17 -15.63
CA ALA A 123 4.61 6.13 -16.63
C ALA A 123 3.11 5.77 -16.76
N ILE A 124 2.37 5.70 -15.64
CA ILE A 124 0.94 5.43 -15.65
C ILE A 124 0.11 6.71 -15.89
N GLY A 125 0.55 7.85 -15.35
CA GLY A 125 -0.18 9.13 -15.45
C GLY A 125 -0.29 9.67 -16.88
N ARG A 126 0.77 9.54 -17.70
CA ARG A 126 0.77 10.04 -19.08
C ARG A 126 -0.25 9.31 -19.99
N PRO A 127 -0.33 7.97 -20.02
CA PRO A 127 -1.37 7.22 -20.73
C PRO A 127 -2.78 7.53 -20.23
N LEU A 128 -2.95 7.64 -18.90
CA LEU A 128 -4.27 7.90 -18.30
C LEU A 128 -4.80 9.28 -18.71
N LEU A 129 -3.96 10.31 -18.64
CA LEU A 129 -4.30 11.66 -19.08
C LEU A 129 -4.58 11.72 -20.58
N ARG A 130 -3.84 10.96 -21.41
CA ARG A 130 -4.13 10.82 -22.84
C ARG A 130 -5.51 10.22 -23.10
N ARG A 131 -5.94 9.20 -22.34
CA ARG A 131 -7.26 8.59 -22.47
C ARG A 131 -8.38 9.51 -21.99
N LEU A 132 -8.18 10.23 -20.88
CA LEU A 132 -9.14 11.20 -20.36
C LEU A 132 -9.31 12.40 -21.30
N ARG A 133 -8.23 12.85 -21.94
CA ARG A 133 -8.29 13.94 -22.93
C ARG A 133 -8.98 13.53 -24.23
N ARG A 134 -8.88 12.25 -24.62
CA ARG A 134 -9.60 11.68 -25.79
C ARG A 134 -11.10 11.45 -25.56
N ARG A 135 -11.58 11.39 -24.32
CA ARG A 135 -13.03 11.33 -24.03
C ARG A 135 -13.69 12.70 -23.93
N ARG A 136 -12.90 13.77 -23.91
CA ARG A 136 -13.37 15.17 -23.86
C ARG A 136 -13.33 15.88 -25.22
N ALA A 137 -12.82 15.21 -26.27
CA ALA A 137 -12.89 15.65 -27.67
C ALA A 137 -13.88 14.73 -28.40
#